data_AF-A0A0C2W6Z6-F1
#
_entry.id   AF-A0A0C2W6Z6-F1
#
_cell.length_a   1.000
_cell.length_b   1.000
_cell.length_c   1.000
_cell.angle_alpha   90.00
_cell.angle_beta   90.00
_cell.angle_gamma   90.00
#
_symmetry.space_group_name_H-M   'P 1'
#
loop_
_entity.id
_entity.type
_entity.pdbx_description
1 polymer ?
#
loop_
_entity_poly.entity_id
_entity_poly.type
_entity_poly.pdbx_seq_one_letter_code
_entity_poly.pdbx_strand_id
1 'polypeptide(L)'
;MKLDDYKNNPKIKKIISDSLNSNDVITDQVLLDNKNILDEFLFNYKECSLDEKCSQIIKNYQVDLVFKDHLFYLKNVLCIHGKQTEKLFIIKKNYWFSDFDLNLFSLTYDEYFKNELNNSEFSLLDQKEKDIRKKLLSNILKFVQKNSKKGVYLYGHSGIGKTYMFKVLANTLASKNKTVIFSTLRSLIDKLKESFNSSEINSLELMKKIKTVDFLFLDDIGGENLSLWARDDFLFEVLNYRMENQKATFFTSNFSIDLLEKNLQFTRQYNNFLNSKDVFELEKIKIERLISRIKTLSKELFFLGSNKRKN
;
A
#
# COMPACT_ATOMS: atom_id res chain seq x y z
N MET A 1 -4.64 -16.34 43.68
CA MET A 1 -5.63 -15.24 43.64
C MET A 1 -7.04 -15.76 43.97
N LYS A 2 -8.06 -14.92 44.14
CA LYS A 2 -9.46 -15.37 44.33
C LYS A 2 -10.06 -15.72 42.96
N LEU A 3 -11.02 -16.66 42.93
CA LEU A 3 -11.70 -17.09 41.70
C LEU A 3 -12.31 -15.91 40.92
N ASP A 4 -12.74 -14.87 41.64
CA ASP A 4 -13.27 -13.63 41.07
C ASP A 4 -12.24 -12.85 40.24
N ASP A 5 -10.96 -12.90 40.62
CA ASP A 5 -9.89 -12.21 39.89
C ASP A 5 -9.73 -12.80 38.47
N TYR A 6 -9.91 -14.13 38.34
CA TYR A 6 -9.93 -14.80 37.04
C TYR A 6 -11.12 -14.38 36.20
N LYS A 7 -12.32 -14.38 36.78
CA LYS A 7 -13.57 -14.03 36.09
C LYS A 7 -13.66 -12.55 35.71
N ASN A 8 -12.96 -11.68 36.43
CA ASN A 8 -12.92 -10.25 36.16
C ASN A 8 -11.89 -9.87 35.09
N ASN A 9 -10.90 -10.72 34.79
CA ASN A 9 -9.97 -10.46 33.71
C ASN A 9 -10.69 -10.55 32.35
N PRO A 10 -10.65 -9.50 31.50
CA PRO A 10 -11.42 -9.44 30.26
C PRO A 10 -11.07 -10.57 29.27
N LYS A 11 -9.82 -11.04 29.30
CA LYS A 11 -9.35 -12.10 28.41
C LYS A 11 -9.83 -13.47 28.85
N ILE A 12 -9.70 -13.77 30.14
CA ILE A 12 -10.21 -15.02 30.73
C ILE A 12 -11.73 -15.07 30.59
N LYS A 13 -12.43 -13.96 30.88
CA LYS A 13 -13.88 -13.83 30.72
C LYS A 13 -14.34 -14.14 29.29
N LYS A 14 -13.60 -13.65 28.29
CA LYS A 14 -13.88 -13.96 26.87
C LYS A 14 -13.70 -15.45 26.56
N ILE A 15 -12.63 -16.07 27.05
CA ILE A 15 -12.39 -17.50 26.84
C ILE A 15 -13.50 -18.33 27.51
N ILE A 16 -13.94 -17.96 28.72
CA ILE A 16 -15.08 -18.57 29.40
C ILE A 16 -16.34 -18.45 28.53
N SER A 17 -16.66 -17.25 28.03
CA SER A 17 -17.86 -17.07 27.19
C SER A 17 -17.79 -17.86 25.88
N ASP A 18 -16.61 -17.93 25.26
CA ASP A 18 -16.39 -18.68 24.02
C ASP A 18 -16.55 -20.20 24.26
N SER A 19 -16.19 -20.69 25.45
CA SER A 19 -16.31 -22.10 25.83
C SER A 19 -17.75 -22.58 26.02
N LEU A 20 -18.70 -21.68 26.33
CA LEU A 20 -20.11 -22.03 26.59
C LEU A 20 -20.81 -22.68 25.40
N ASN A 21 -20.34 -22.41 24.17
CA ASN A 21 -20.88 -22.99 22.94
C ASN A 21 -20.09 -24.22 22.45
N SER A 22 -19.18 -24.74 23.27
CA SER A 22 -18.32 -25.87 22.94
C SER A 22 -18.59 -27.08 23.85
N ASN A 23 -18.13 -28.26 23.44
CA ASN A 23 -18.20 -29.47 24.27
C ASN A 23 -17.26 -29.41 25.49
N ASP A 24 -16.40 -28.39 25.57
CA ASP A 24 -15.36 -28.22 26.57
C ASP A 24 -15.62 -26.94 27.39
N VAL A 25 -16.58 -27.03 28.34
CA VAL A 25 -17.08 -25.87 29.10
C VAL A 25 -16.15 -25.56 30.28
N ILE A 26 -15.74 -24.30 30.41
CA ILE A 26 -14.93 -23.85 31.55
C ILE A 26 -15.83 -23.64 32.77
N THR A 27 -15.74 -24.55 33.73
CA THR A 27 -16.39 -24.44 35.03
C THR A 27 -15.46 -23.80 36.08
N ASP A 28 -16.02 -23.45 37.24
CA ASP A 28 -15.24 -22.94 38.37
C ASP A 28 -14.19 -23.95 38.84
N GLN A 29 -14.50 -25.26 38.76
CA GLN A 29 -13.56 -26.31 39.09
C GLN A 29 -12.37 -26.33 38.11
N VAL A 30 -12.63 -26.18 36.80
CA VAL A 30 -11.58 -26.11 35.78
C VAL A 30 -10.65 -24.92 36.03
N LEU A 31 -11.18 -23.76 36.44
CA LEU A 31 -10.36 -22.61 36.80
C LEU A 31 -9.48 -22.88 38.04
N LEU A 32 -10.03 -23.56 39.06
CA LEU A 32 -9.28 -23.93 40.26
C LEU A 32 -8.19 -24.97 39.98
N ASP A 33 -8.49 -25.96 39.14
CA ASP A 33 -7.56 -27.01 38.74
C ASP A 33 -6.38 -26.44 37.93
N ASN A 34 -6.62 -25.34 37.20
CA ASN A 34 -5.61 -24.65 36.39
C ASN A 34 -5.03 -23.39 37.07
N LYS A 35 -5.22 -23.20 38.39
CA LYS A 35 -4.83 -21.97 39.11
C LYS A 35 -3.39 -21.53 38.89
N ASN A 36 -2.45 -22.48 38.80
CA ASN A 36 -1.01 -22.17 38.69
C ASN A 36 -0.74 -21.42 37.37
N ILE A 37 -1.34 -21.88 36.28
CA ILE A 37 -1.17 -21.30 34.94
C ILE A 37 -1.91 -19.96 34.84
N LEU A 38 -3.09 -19.86 35.47
CA LEU A 38 -3.86 -18.62 35.50
C LEU A 38 -3.18 -17.53 36.33
N ASP A 39 -2.60 -17.88 37.49
CA ASP A 39 -1.82 -16.95 38.31
C ASP A 39 -0.56 -16.48 37.55
N GLU A 40 0.16 -17.39 36.87
CA GLU A 40 1.31 -17.03 36.02
C GLU A 40 0.89 -16.11 34.86
N PHE A 41 -0.25 -16.39 34.21
CA PHE A 41 -0.81 -15.53 33.18
C PHE A 41 -1.07 -14.12 33.70
N LEU A 42 -1.75 -13.97 34.83
CA LEU A 42 -2.12 -12.66 35.37
C LEU A 42 -0.91 -11.86 35.85
N PHE A 43 0.13 -12.54 36.32
CA PHE A 43 1.39 -11.90 36.71
C PHE A 43 2.16 -11.37 35.49
N ASN A 44 2.20 -12.13 34.40
CA ASN A 44 3.01 -11.82 33.22
C ASN A 44 2.25 -11.06 32.12
N TYR A 45 0.92 -11.14 32.08
CA TYR A 45 0.10 -10.52 31.06
C TYR A 45 0.08 -9.01 31.24
N LYS A 46 0.62 -8.30 30.25
CA LYS A 46 0.52 -6.86 30.10
C LYS A 46 -0.07 -6.57 28.74
N GLU A 47 -1.00 -5.64 28.67
CA GLU A 47 -1.51 -5.17 27.39
C GLU A 47 -0.67 -3.97 26.94
N CYS A 48 -0.22 -3.98 25.68
CA CYS A 48 0.50 -2.85 25.12
C CYS A 48 -0.46 -1.91 24.38
N SER A 49 -0.33 -0.61 24.62
CA SER A 49 -0.83 0.43 23.71
C SER A 49 0.25 0.84 22.71
N LEU A 50 -0.15 1.35 21.53
CA LEU A 50 0.77 1.92 20.54
C LEU A 50 1.38 3.26 20.97
N ASP A 51 0.74 3.96 21.91
CA ASP A 51 1.19 5.27 22.39
C ASP A 51 2.37 5.16 23.39
N GLU A 52 2.59 3.96 23.92
CA GLU A 52 3.60 3.68 24.94
C GLU A 52 4.69 2.76 24.40
N LYS A 53 5.89 2.83 24.99
CA LYS A 53 6.94 1.87 24.66
C LYS A 53 6.53 0.46 25.09
N CYS A 54 6.97 -0.55 24.33
CA CYS A 54 6.71 -1.95 24.64
C CYS A 54 7.19 -2.29 26.07
N SER A 55 6.24 -2.61 26.94
CA SER A 55 6.44 -2.95 28.36
C SER A 55 6.55 -4.45 28.65
N GLN A 56 6.66 -5.25 27.58
CA GLN A 56 6.76 -6.71 27.65
C GLN A 56 8.15 -7.15 28.07
N ILE A 57 8.22 -8.29 28.76
CA ILE A 57 9.49 -8.92 29.18
C ILE A 57 10.31 -9.30 27.94
N ILE A 58 9.68 -9.95 26.97
CA ILE A 58 10.26 -10.24 25.67
C ILE A 58 9.76 -9.18 24.70
N LYS A 59 10.66 -8.34 24.18
CA LYS A 59 10.31 -7.27 23.24
C LYS A 59 9.47 -7.84 22.09
N ASN A 60 8.37 -7.17 21.74
CA ASN A 60 7.42 -7.51 20.68
C ASN A 60 6.50 -8.73 20.91
N TYR A 61 6.66 -9.45 22.03
CA TYR A 61 5.82 -10.60 22.36
C TYR A 61 5.09 -10.37 23.67
N GLN A 62 3.86 -10.86 23.78
CA GLN A 62 3.09 -10.89 25.01
C GLN A 62 2.61 -12.32 25.27
N VAL A 63 2.37 -12.62 26.53
CA VAL A 63 1.77 -13.89 26.92
C VAL A 63 0.30 -13.90 26.52
N ASP A 64 -0.15 -15.00 25.97
CA ASP A 64 -1.52 -15.30 25.63
C ASP A 64 -1.97 -16.58 26.34
N LEU A 65 -3.27 -16.70 26.52
CA LEU A 65 -3.89 -17.81 27.22
C LEU A 65 -4.76 -18.59 26.24
N VAL A 66 -4.54 -19.90 26.15
CA VAL A 66 -5.30 -20.81 25.29
C VAL A 66 -5.91 -21.89 26.17
N PHE A 67 -7.16 -22.26 25.90
CA PHE A 67 -7.86 -23.34 26.60
C PHE A 67 -8.13 -24.49 25.62
N LYS A 68 -7.77 -25.71 26.02
CA LYS A 68 -8.00 -26.92 25.24
C LYS A 68 -7.93 -28.18 26.12
N ASP A 69 -8.83 -29.13 25.91
CA ASP A 69 -8.82 -30.44 26.58
C ASP A 69 -8.87 -30.27 28.12
N HIS A 70 -9.77 -29.41 28.61
CA HIS A 70 -9.90 -29.01 30.01
C HIS A 70 -8.68 -28.33 30.67
N LEU A 71 -7.63 -28.00 29.90
CA LEU A 71 -6.39 -27.41 30.39
C LEU A 71 -6.12 -26.03 29.78
N PHE A 72 -5.53 -25.16 30.59
CA PHE A 72 -5.01 -23.88 30.13
C PHE A 72 -3.53 -23.99 29.75
N TYR A 73 -3.13 -23.26 28.71
CA TYR A 73 -1.76 -23.19 28.24
C TYR A 73 -1.36 -21.73 28.00
N LEU A 74 -0.10 -21.40 28.37
CA LEU A 74 0.51 -20.13 28.00
C LEU A 74 1.15 -20.24 26.62
N LYS A 75 0.92 -19.22 25.80
CA LYS A 75 1.53 -19.10 24.48
C LYS A 75 2.10 -17.71 24.31
N ASN A 76 3.29 -17.59 23.73
CA ASN A 76 3.81 -16.30 23.30
C ASN A 76 3.21 -15.92 21.94
N VAL A 77 2.58 -14.74 21.89
CA VAL A 77 2.04 -14.15 20.66
C VAL A 77 2.62 -12.76 20.47
N LEU A 78 2.61 -12.24 19.24
CA LEU A 78 3.04 -10.88 19.00
C LEU A 78 2.12 -9.89 19.73
N CYS A 79 2.71 -8.97 20.48
CA CYS A 79 2.00 -7.80 21.00
C CYS A 79 1.72 -6.81 19.85
N ILE A 80 1.01 -5.71 20.13
CA ILE A 80 0.64 -4.73 19.09
C ILE A 80 1.88 -4.15 18.37
N HIS A 81 2.97 -3.88 19.10
CA HIS A 81 4.25 -3.45 18.55
C HIS A 81 4.91 -4.50 17.65
N GLY A 82 4.84 -5.77 18.07
CA GLY A 82 5.36 -6.89 17.29
C GLY A 82 4.63 -7.05 15.97
N LYS A 83 3.29 -6.98 16.01
CA LYS A 83 2.45 -7.01 14.80
C LYS A 83 2.76 -5.84 13.87
N GLN A 84 2.96 -4.63 14.41
CA GLN A 84 3.31 -3.46 13.61
C GLN A 84 4.70 -3.59 12.96
N THR A 85 5.68 -4.10 13.72
CA THR A 85 7.05 -4.34 13.25
C THR A 85 7.07 -5.40 12.14
N GLU A 86 6.37 -6.52 12.35
CA GLU A 86 6.26 -7.59 11.35
C GLU A 86 5.57 -7.10 10.07
N LYS A 87 4.46 -6.37 10.21
CA LYS A 87 3.78 -5.73 9.06
C LYS A 87 4.73 -4.83 8.28
N LEU A 88 5.44 -3.94 8.98
CA LEU A 88 6.37 -3.01 8.34
C LEU A 88 7.51 -3.76 7.64
N PHE A 89 8.02 -4.83 8.27
CA PHE A 89 9.02 -5.70 7.66
C PHE A 89 8.51 -6.35 6.37
N ILE A 90 7.30 -6.92 6.38
CA ILE A 90 6.68 -7.52 5.20
C ILE A 90 6.49 -6.48 4.09
N ILE A 91 5.98 -5.28 4.43
CA ILE A 91 5.82 -4.20 3.46
C ILE A 91 7.18 -3.87 2.83
N LYS A 92 8.19 -3.54 3.65
CA LYS A 92 9.54 -3.17 3.17
C LYS A 92 10.17 -4.24 2.31
N LYS A 93 10.09 -5.51 2.72
CA LYS A 93 10.62 -6.64 1.96
C LYS A 93 10.05 -6.72 0.53
N ASN A 94 8.79 -6.31 0.37
CA ASN A 94 8.08 -6.40 -0.91
C ASN A 94 8.17 -5.10 -1.75
N TYR A 95 8.70 -4.01 -1.20
CA TYR A 95 9.07 -2.85 -1.99
C TYR A 95 10.46 -3.01 -2.56
N TRP A 96 10.55 -3.00 -3.89
CA TRP A 96 11.85 -2.91 -4.55
C TRP A 96 12.35 -1.46 -4.56
N PHE A 97 11.45 -0.50 -4.72
CA PHE A 97 11.75 0.92 -4.64
C PHE A 97 10.51 1.75 -4.30
N SER A 98 10.68 2.78 -3.44
CA SER A 98 9.68 3.79 -3.14
C SER A 98 10.28 5.20 -3.12
N ASP A 99 9.59 6.19 -3.70
CA ASP A 99 9.91 7.63 -3.60
C ASP A 99 9.58 8.25 -2.22
N PHE A 100 9.14 7.43 -1.26
CA PHE A 100 8.77 7.87 0.07
C PHE A 100 9.30 6.90 1.12
N ASP A 101 9.49 7.42 2.35
CA ASP A 101 9.95 6.62 3.47
C ASP A 101 8.81 5.76 4.03
N LEU A 102 8.98 4.44 3.94
CA LEU A 102 8.04 3.45 4.46
C LEU A 102 7.96 3.46 5.99
N ASN A 103 8.99 3.93 6.70
CA ASN A 103 8.92 4.12 8.15
C ASN A 103 7.94 5.23 8.53
N LEU A 104 7.91 6.30 7.73
CA LEU A 104 7.01 7.43 7.94
C LEU A 104 5.61 7.15 7.39
N PHE A 105 5.49 6.31 6.35
CA PHE A 105 4.21 5.99 5.73
C PHE A 105 4.06 4.50 5.39
N SER A 106 3.38 3.75 6.26
CA SER A 106 3.08 2.31 6.06
C SER A 106 1.60 1.96 6.22
N LEU A 107 0.71 2.95 6.11
CA LEU A 107 -0.73 2.74 6.23
C LEU A 107 -1.23 1.84 5.11
N THR A 108 -1.95 0.79 5.50
CA THR A 108 -2.68 -0.11 4.62
C THR A 108 -4.15 0.32 4.51
N TYR A 109 -4.90 -0.29 3.59
CA TYR A 109 -6.31 0.03 3.36
C TYR A 109 -7.15 -0.12 4.63
N ASP A 110 -6.98 -1.20 5.39
CA ASP A 110 -7.78 -1.45 6.59
C ASP A 110 -7.48 -0.41 7.69
N GLU A 111 -6.22 0.03 7.79
CA GLU A 111 -5.79 1.07 8.73
C GLU A 111 -6.28 2.44 8.30
N TYR A 112 -6.12 2.79 7.02
CA TYR A 112 -6.67 4.03 6.46
C TYR A 112 -8.19 4.10 6.64
N PHE A 113 -8.86 2.96 6.43
CA PHE A 113 -10.29 2.84 6.61
C PHE A 113 -10.73 3.08 8.05
N LYS A 114 -10.05 2.48 9.02
CA LYS A 114 -10.37 2.64 10.45
C LYS A 114 -9.96 4.00 11.01
N ASN A 115 -8.72 4.41 10.74
CA ASN A 115 -8.07 5.52 11.43
C ASN A 115 -8.41 6.88 10.84
N GLU A 116 -8.70 6.95 9.53
CA GLU A 116 -8.93 8.23 8.83
C GLU A 116 -10.33 8.30 8.23
N LEU A 117 -10.81 7.23 7.57
CA LEU A 117 -12.10 7.27 6.87
C LEU A 117 -13.32 7.07 7.78
N ASN A 118 -13.22 6.28 8.84
CA ASN A 118 -14.31 6.08 9.81
C ASN A 118 -14.11 6.85 11.11
N ASN A 119 -12.96 7.51 11.29
CA ASN A 119 -12.70 8.29 12.49
C ASN A 119 -13.39 9.65 12.37
N SER A 120 -14.32 9.94 13.29
CA SER A 120 -15.01 11.23 13.38
C SER A 120 -14.07 12.36 13.79
N GLU A 121 -13.00 12.08 14.53
CA GLU A 121 -12.01 13.06 14.99
C GLU A 121 -11.07 13.51 13.86
N PHE A 122 -10.96 12.73 12.79
CA PHE A 122 -10.15 13.10 11.64
C PHE A 122 -10.85 14.21 10.82
N SER A 123 -10.39 15.44 11.01
CA SER A 123 -11.02 16.66 10.51
C SER A 123 -10.57 17.10 9.11
N LEU A 124 -9.49 16.51 8.57
CA LEU A 124 -8.96 16.89 7.24
C LEU A 124 -9.90 16.56 6.07
N LEU A 125 -10.82 15.62 6.26
CA LEU A 125 -11.78 15.18 5.26
C LEU A 125 -13.20 15.32 5.79
N ASP A 126 -14.09 15.92 4.99
CA ASP A 126 -15.51 15.89 5.28
C ASP A 126 -16.10 14.48 5.04
N GLN A 127 -17.33 14.25 5.52
CA GLN A 127 -17.96 12.93 5.41
C GLN A 127 -18.16 12.49 3.94
N LYS A 128 -18.48 13.42 3.05
CA LYS A 128 -18.70 13.14 1.63
C LYS A 128 -17.40 12.71 0.95
N GLU A 129 -16.28 13.35 1.27
CA GLU A 129 -14.96 12.98 0.79
C GLU A 129 -14.50 11.63 1.35
N LYS A 130 -14.78 11.37 2.64
CA LYS A 130 -14.52 10.05 3.25
C LYS A 130 -15.25 8.94 2.48
N ASP A 131 -16.52 9.15 2.15
CA ASP A 131 -17.33 8.19 1.40
C ASP A 131 -16.84 8.00 -0.04
N ILE A 132 -16.47 9.08 -0.73
CA ILE A 132 -15.90 9.01 -2.09
C ILE A 132 -14.60 8.19 -2.08
N ARG A 133 -13.68 8.46 -1.15
CA ARG A 133 -12.39 7.76 -1.03
C ARG A 133 -12.58 6.28 -0.67
N LYS A 134 -13.48 5.99 0.27
CA LYS A 134 -13.87 4.63 0.66
C LYS A 134 -14.39 3.84 -0.55
N LYS A 135 -15.33 4.42 -1.30
CA LYS A 135 -15.90 3.79 -2.50
C LYS A 135 -14.85 3.60 -3.59
N LEU A 136 -13.99 4.60 -3.81
CA LEU A 136 -12.92 4.52 -4.79
C LEU A 136 -11.92 3.40 -4.46
N LEU A 137 -11.33 3.40 -3.27
CA LEU A 137 -10.32 2.40 -2.88
C LEU A 137 -10.91 0.98 -2.86
N SER A 138 -12.12 0.81 -2.32
CA SER A 138 -12.78 -0.50 -2.29
C SER A 138 -13.06 -1.03 -3.70
N ASN A 139 -13.49 -0.17 -4.62
CA ASN A 139 -13.69 -0.53 -6.02
C ASN A 139 -12.37 -0.89 -6.72
N ILE A 140 -11.30 -0.12 -6.48
CA ILE A 140 -9.98 -0.41 -7.06
C ILE A 140 -9.46 -1.75 -6.53
N LEU A 141 -9.55 -2.00 -5.22
CA LEU A 141 -9.11 -3.28 -4.63
C LEU A 141 -9.88 -4.46 -5.20
N LYS A 142 -11.21 -4.38 -5.29
CA LYS A 142 -12.04 -5.41 -5.93
C LYS A 142 -11.65 -5.62 -7.39
N PHE A 143 -11.38 -4.53 -8.12
CA PHE A 143 -10.94 -4.59 -9.51
C PHE A 143 -9.59 -5.31 -9.64
N VAL A 144 -8.60 -4.97 -8.81
CA VAL A 144 -7.25 -5.57 -8.82
C VAL A 144 -7.30 -7.05 -8.41
N GLN A 145 -8.16 -7.40 -7.44
CA GLN A 145 -8.37 -8.79 -7.04
C GLN A 145 -8.99 -9.64 -8.16
N LYS A 146 -9.97 -9.08 -8.90
CA LYS A 146 -10.62 -9.77 -10.02
C LYS A 146 -9.76 -9.80 -11.28
N ASN A 147 -9.00 -8.74 -11.53
CA ASN A 147 -8.20 -8.53 -12.73
C ASN A 147 -6.77 -8.10 -12.33
N SER A 148 -5.93 -9.07 -11.95
CA SER A 148 -4.53 -8.82 -11.57
C SER A 148 -3.64 -8.28 -12.70
N LYS A 149 -4.19 -8.16 -13.91
CA LYS A 149 -3.47 -7.83 -15.15
C LYS A 149 -3.54 -6.35 -15.54
N LYS A 150 -4.50 -5.59 -14.99
CA LYS A 150 -4.70 -4.17 -15.28
C LYS A 150 -4.64 -3.34 -14.00
N GLY A 151 -4.01 -2.18 -14.07
CA GLY A 151 -4.02 -1.20 -12.99
C GLY A 151 -5.06 -0.11 -13.24
N VAL A 152 -4.84 1.05 -12.62
CA VAL A 152 -5.75 2.20 -12.67
C VAL A 152 -4.97 3.45 -13.02
N TYR A 153 -5.53 4.25 -13.92
CA TYR A 153 -5.09 5.61 -14.19
C TYR A 153 -6.01 6.57 -13.43
N LEU A 154 -5.52 7.09 -12.31
CA LEU A 154 -6.27 7.96 -11.42
C LEU A 154 -5.93 9.42 -11.72
N TYR A 155 -6.88 10.18 -12.25
CA TYR A 155 -6.66 11.58 -12.58
C TYR A 155 -7.63 12.51 -11.87
N GLY A 156 -7.24 13.78 -11.73
CA GLY A 156 -8.05 14.81 -11.08
C GLY A 156 -7.19 16.00 -10.70
N HIS A 157 -7.78 16.99 -10.03
CA HIS A 157 -7.09 18.22 -9.64
C HIS A 157 -5.87 17.97 -8.73
N SER A 158 -4.93 18.92 -8.74
CA SER A 158 -3.75 18.86 -7.87
C SER A 158 -4.15 18.99 -6.39
N GLY A 159 -3.41 18.29 -5.52
CA GLY A 159 -3.60 18.37 -4.07
C GLY A 159 -4.82 17.63 -3.50
N ILE A 160 -5.59 16.91 -4.31
CA ILE A 160 -6.76 16.13 -3.82
C ILE A 160 -6.38 14.78 -3.18
N GLY A 161 -5.10 14.40 -3.17
CA GLY A 161 -4.61 13.18 -2.51
C GLY A 161 -4.57 11.90 -3.37
N LYS A 162 -4.43 12.01 -4.70
CA LYS A 162 -4.25 10.85 -5.61
C LYS A 162 -3.07 9.97 -5.20
N THR A 163 -1.89 10.57 -5.05
CA THR A 163 -0.66 9.92 -4.58
C THR A 163 -0.88 9.21 -3.25
N TYR A 164 -1.54 9.87 -2.29
CA TYR A 164 -1.83 9.31 -0.98
C TYR A 164 -2.66 8.02 -1.09
N MET A 165 -3.70 8.02 -1.93
CA MET A 165 -4.53 6.82 -2.18
C MET A 165 -3.75 5.68 -2.80
N PHE A 166 -2.86 5.99 -3.73
CA PHE A 166 -2.03 4.97 -4.35
C PHE A 166 -0.94 4.46 -3.41
N LYS A 167 -0.40 5.28 -2.50
CA LYS A 167 0.51 4.79 -1.45
C LYS A 167 -0.19 3.81 -0.50
N VAL A 168 -1.42 4.12 -0.06
CA VAL A 168 -2.24 3.20 0.76
C VAL A 168 -2.49 1.89 0.01
N LEU A 169 -2.87 1.98 -1.26
CA LEU A 169 -3.10 0.80 -2.11
C LEU A 169 -1.81 -0.03 -2.28
N ALA A 170 -0.70 0.61 -2.60
CA ALA A 170 0.61 -0.02 -2.78
C ALA A 170 1.07 -0.74 -1.50
N ASN A 171 0.95 -0.10 -0.34
CA ASN A 171 1.23 -0.72 0.96
C ASN A 171 0.32 -1.92 1.25
N THR A 172 -0.95 -1.85 0.86
CA THR A 172 -1.92 -2.96 1.01
C THR A 172 -1.56 -4.16 0.14
N LEU A 173 -1.00 -3.92 -1.05
CA LEU A 173 -0.55 -4.99 -1.93
C LEU A 173 0.78 -5.58 -1.43
N ALA A 174 1.71 -4.73 -0.99
CA ALA A 174 2.98 -5.13 -0.41
C ALA A 174 2.80 -5.98 0.87
N SER A 175 1.85 -5.63 1.75
CA SER A 175 1.53 -6.43 2.94
C SER A 175 0.97 -7.81 2.62
N LYS A 176 0.53 -8.03 1.36
CA LYS A 176 0.03 -9.32 0.84
C LYS A 176 1.08 -10.06 0.01
N ASN A 177 2.36 -9.83 0.27
CA ASN A 177 3.49 -10.49 -0.40
C ASN A 177 3.50 -10.28 -1.93
N LYS A 178 3.14 -9.08 -2.38
CA LYS A 178 3.23 -8.69 -3.80
C LYS A 178 4.32 -7.65 -3.97
N THR A 179 5.15 -7.84 -4.98
CA THR A 179 6.27 -6.95 -5.26
C THR A 179 5.79 -5.63 -5.84
N VAL A 180 6.30 -4.51 -5.30
CA VAL A 180 5.85 -3.16 -5.64
C VAL A 180 7.03 -2.25 -5.95
N ILE A 181 6.84 -1.40 -6.96
CA ILE A 181 7.60 -0.17 -7.15
C ILE A 181 6.64 1.01 -7.10
N PHE A 182 6.97 2.04 -6.34
CA PHE A 182 6.21 3.29 -6.30
C PHE A 182 7.14 4.47 -6.53
N SER A 183 7.00 5.13 -7.68
CA SER A 183 7.90 6.22 -8.02
C SER A 183 7.31 7.14 -9.07
N THR A 184 7.77 8.38 -9.11
CA THR A 184 7.64 9.26 -10.27
C THR A 184 8.51 8.75 -11.41
N LEU A 185 8.13 9.04 -12.65
CA LEU A 185 8.95 8.60 -13.79
C LEU A 185 10.32 9.26 -13.77
N ARG A 186 10.39 10.55 -13.38
CA ARG A 186 11.66 11.26 -13.19
C ARG A 186 12.62 10.53 -12.25
N SER A 187 12.16 10.13 -11.07
CA SER A 187 12.97 9.45 -10.07
C SER A 187 13.49 8.09 -10.56
N LEU A 188 12.67 7.31 -11.28
CA LEU A 188 13.12 6.07 -11.92
C LEU A 188 14.24 6.30 -12.94
N ILE A 189 14.11 7.34 -13.77
CA ILE A 189 15.12 7.68 -14.78
C ILE A 189 16.42 8.12 -14.12
N ASP A 190 16.36 8.94 -13.08
CA ASP A 190 17.55 9.43 -12.39
C ASP A 190 18.30 8.24 -11.73
N LYS A 191 17.58 7.28 -11.14
CA LYS A 191 18.17 6.03 -10.64
C LYS A 191 18.80 5.16 -11.71
N LEU A 192 18.17 5.05 -12.88
CA LEU A 192 18.76 4.32 -14.01
C LEU A 192 20.05 4.98 -14.46
N LYS A 193 20.09 6.31 -14.51
CA LYS A 193 21.31 7.05 -14.86
C LYS A 193 22.44 6.83 -13.84
N GLU A 194 22.12 6.86 -12.55
CA GLU A 194 23.08 6.54 -11.49
C GLU A 194 23.65 5.12 -11.64
N SER A 195 22.82 4.15 -12.04
CA SER A 195 23.24 2.77 -12.27
C SER A 195 24.18 2.57 -13.46
N PHE A 196 24.25 3.50 -14.42
CA PHE A 196 25.24 3.43 -15.51
C PHE A 196 26.65 3.84 -15.07
N ASN A 197 26.75 4.67 -14.03
CA ASN A 197 28.03 5.21 -13.54
C ASN A 197 28.58 4.46 -12.32
N SER A 198 27.81 3.53 -11.75
CA SER A 198 28.17 2.77 -10.55
C SER A 198 28.40 1.30 -10.89
N SER A 199 29.49 0.72 -10.36
CA SER A 199 29.75 -0.72 -10.46
C SER A 199 28.87 -1.55 -9.52
N GLU A 200 28.22 -0.91 -8.55
CA GLU A 200 27.41 -1.55 -7.51
C GLU A 200 25.95 -1.81 -7.92
N ILE A 201 25.39 -0.99 -8.81
CA ILE A 201 23.98 -1.10 -9.23
C ILE A 201 23.95 -1.56 -10.69
N ASN A 202 23.54 -2.81 -10.92
CA ASN A 202 23.38 -3.32 -12.27
C ASN A 202 22.13 -2.70 -12.93
N SER A 203 22.35 -1.77 -13.86
CA SER A 203 21.30 -1.11 -14.65
C SER A 203 20.34 -2.10 -15.35
N LEU A 204 20.86 -3.24 -15.82
CA LEU A 204 20.05 -4.31 -16.41
C LEU A 204 19.14 -4.97 -15.38
N GLU A 205 19.63 -5.15 -14.15
CA GLU A 205 18.81 -5.71 -13.07
C GLU A 205 17.70 -4.72 -12.66
N LEU A 206 18.02 -3.45 -12.49
CA LEU A 206 17.03 -2.39 -12.20
C LEU A 206 15.94 -2.34 -13.28
N MET A 207 16.31 -2.34 -14.56
CA MET A 207 15.35 -2.38 -15.67
C MET A 207 14.51 -3.67 -15.65
N LYS A 208 15.12 -4.83 -15.39
CA LYS A 208 14.40 -6.11 -15.23
C LYS A 208 13.40 -6.05 -14.07
N LYS A 209 13.77 -5.48 -12.92
CA LYS A 209 12.89 -5.37 -11.75
C LYS A 209 11.70 -4.46 -12.07
N ILE A 210 11.91 -3.29 -12.65
CA ILE A 210 10.83 -2.38 -13.09
C ILE A 210 9.82 -3.10 -14.00
N LYS A 211 10.32 -3.88 -14.96
CA LYS A 211 9.49 -4.66 -15.89
C LYS A 211 8.72 -5.80 -15.21
N THR A 212 9.29 -6.44 -14.20
CA THR A 212 8.79 -7.72 -13.67
C THR A 212 7.98 -7.63 -12.38
N VAL A 213 8.09 -6.55 -11.59
CA VAL A 213 7.31 -6.39 -10.34
C VAL A 213 5.81 -6.56 -10.59
N ASP A 214 5.12 -7.14 -9.60
CA ASP A 214 3.69 -7.42 -9.68
C ASP A 214 2.91 -6.13 -9.94
N PHE A 215 3.26 -5.05 -9.23
CA PHE A 215 2.60 -3.77 -9.36
C PHE A 215 3.62 -2.63 -9.49
N LEU A 216 3.50 -1.88 -10.58
CA LEU A 216 4.26 -0.65 -10.81
C LEU A 216 3.31 0.54 -10.65
N PHE A 217 3.65 1.46 -9.75
CA PHE A 217 2.96 2.72 -9.56
C PHE A 217 3.83 3.85 -10.08
N LEU A 218 3.34 4.55 -11.11
CA LEU A 218 3.94 5.75 -11.68
C LEU A 218 3.16 6.97 -11.23
N ASP A 219 3.76 7.76 -10.33
CA ASP A 219 3.11 8.94 -9.75
C ASP A 219 3.34 10.20 -10.60
N ASP A 220 2.31 11.02 -10.71
CA ASP A 220 2.26 12.35 -11.35
C ASP A 220 2.70 12.38 -12.83
N ILE A 221 2.28 11.39 -13.63
CA ILE A 221 2.61 11.33 -15.05
C ILE A 221 2.07 12.56 -15.80
N GLY A 222 2.92 13.18 -16.60
CA GLY A 222 2.60 14.38 -17.38
C GLY A 222 2.88 15.71 -16.68
N GLY A 223 3.24 15.70 -15.39
CA GLY A 223 3.74 16.89 -14.68
C GLY A 223 5.21 17.23 -14.99
N GLU A 224 5.88 16.39 -15.78
CA GLU A 224 7.33 16.35 -15.93
C GLU A 224 7.77 16.61 -17.38
N ASN A 225 8.85 17.38 -17.55
CA ASN A 225 9.50 17.55 -18.84
C ASN A 225 10.48 16.38 -19.08
N LEU A 226 10.02 15.35 -19.78
CA LEU A 226 10.84 14.17 -20.13
C LEU A 226 11.77 14.45 -21.32
N SER A 227 12.95 13.83 -21.33
CA SER A 227 13.74 13.70 -22.56
C SER A 227 13.06 12.75 -23.55
N LEU A 228 13.44 12.81 -24.84
CA LEU A 228 12.89 11.88 -25.84
C LEU A 228 13.22 10.42 -25.49
N TRP A 229 14.48 10.15 -25.14
CA TRP A 229 14.92 8.84 -24.68
C TRP A 229 14.10 8.30 -23.49
N ALA A 230 13.83 9.15 -22.49
CA ALA A 230 13.05 8.77 -21.32
C ALA A 230 11.62 8.33 -21.67
N ARG A 231 10.98 9.00 -22.63
CA ARG A 231 9.60 8.73 -23.06
C ARG A 231 9.53 7.58 -24.05
N ASP A 232 10.32 7.66 -25.11
CA ASP A 232 10.18 6.82 -26.31
C ASP A 232 10.93 5.50 -26.21
N ASP A 233 12.05 5.48 -25.48
CA ASP A 233 12.84 4.27 -25.30
C ASP A 233 12.49 3.66 -23.95
N PHE A 234 12.77 4.37 -22.86
CA PHE A 234 12.62 3.80 -21.52
C PHE A 234 11.17 3.52 -21.14
N LEU A 235 10.31 4.55 -21.07
CA LEU A 235 8.92 4.37 -20.63
C LEU A 235 8.16 3.46 -21.59
N PHE A 236 8.29 3.69 -22.90
CA PHE A 236 7.63 2.85 -23.89
C PHE A 236 8.02 1.37 -23.75
N GLU A 237 9.31 1.05 -23.60
CA GLU A 237 9.78 -0.32 -23.44
C GLU A 237 9.25 -0.97 -22.15
N VAL A 238 9.25 -0.24 -21.03
CA VAL A 238 8.68 -0.71 -19.76
C VAL A 238 7.19 -1.02 -19.92
N LEU A 239 6.42 -0.09 -20.48
CA LEU A 239 4.98 -0.29 -20.65
C LEU A 239 4.67 -1.40 -21.66
N ASN A 240 5.44 -1.51 -22.74
CA ASN A 240 5.25 -2.57 -23.73
C ASN A 240 5.49 -3.95 -23.12
N TYR A 241 6.61 -4.15 -22.41
CA TYR A 241 6.88 -5.40 -21.70
C TYR A 241 5.76 -5.75 -20.72
N ARG A 242 5.34 -4.78 -19.90
CA ARG A 242 4.31 -5.01 -18.88
C ARG A 242 2.96 -5.33 -19.51
N MET A 243 2.65 -4.74 -20.66
CA MET A 243 1.43 -5.06 -21.42
C MET A 243 1.45 -6.49 -21.95
N GLU A 244 2.53 -6.89 -22.62
CA GLU A 244 2.69 -8.24 -23.17
C GLU A 244 2.66 -9.32 -22.07
N ASN A 245 3.26 -9.01 -20.92
CA ASN A 245 3.33 -9.93 -19.78
C ASN A 245 2.20 -9.74 -18.77
N GLN A 246 1.19 -8.93 -19.10
CA GLN A 246 -0.03 -8.74 -18.30
C GLN A 246 0.26 -8.33 -16.84
N LYS A 247 1.22 -7.41 -16.66
CA LYS A 247 1.64 -6.86 -15.37
C LYS A 247 0.93 -5.53 -15.10
N ALA A 248 0.15 -5.49 -14.02
CA ALA A 248 -0.66 -4.32 -13.69
C ALA A 248 0.20 -3.07 -13.43
N THR A 249 -0.21 -1.95 -14.01
CA THR A 249 0.49 -0.67 -13.90
C THR A 249 -0.50 0.43 -13.54
N PHE A 250 -0.17 1.17 -12.49
CA PHE A 250 -0.98 2.25 -11.93
C PHE A 250 -0.34 3.59 -12.25
N PHE A 251 -1.17 4.58 -12.52
CA PHE A 251 -0.74 5.93 -12.86
C PHE A 251 -1.54 6.94 -12.06
N THR A 252 -0.91 7.99 -11.54
CA THR A 252 -1.63 9.19 -11.14
C THR A 252 -1.30 10.33 -12.09
N SER A 253 -2.26 11.22 -12.35
CA SER A 253 -2.02 12.41 -13.18
C SER A 253 -2.93 13.58 -12.81
N ASN A 254 -2.53 14.78 -13.20
CA ASN A 254 -3.42 15.95 -13.20
C ASN A 254 -4.28 16.02 -14.48
N PHE A 255 -3.95 15.22 -15.50
CA PHE A 255 -4.62 15.20 -16.80
C PHE A 255 -5.39 13.90 -17.00
N SER A 256 -6.55 13.95 -17.67
CA SER A 256 -7.11 12.74 -18.29
C SER A 256 -6.14 12.19 -19.34
N ILE A 257 -6.30 10.94 -19.76
CA ILE A 257 -5.39 10.35 -20.74
C ILE A 257 -5.41 11.16 -22.06
N ASP A 258 -6.58 11.61 -22.50
CA ASP A 258 -6.69 12.41 -23.73
C ASP A 258 -6.04 13.80 -23.59
N LEU A 259 -6.09 14.40 -22.39
CA LEU A 259 -5.43 15.68 -22.13
C LEU A 259 -3.91 15.50 -21.97
N LEU A 260 -3.47 14.37 -21.40
CA LEU A 260 -2.06 13.97 -21.34
C LEU A 260 -1.47 13.83 -22.75
N GLU A 261 -2.19 13.16 -23.64
CA GLU A 261 -1.79 13.00 -25.06
C GLU A 261 -1.57 14.36 -25.73
N LYS A 262 -2.55 15.26 -25.61
CA LYS A 262 -2.45 16.63 -26.12
C LYS A 262 -1.27 17.38 -25.49
N ASN A 263 -1.11 17.30 -24.18
CA ASN A 263 -0.01 17.97 -23.48
C ASN A 263 1.36 17.50 -24.00
N LEU A 264 1.55 16.19 -24.18
CA LEU A 264 2.79 15.62 -24.73
C LEU A 264 3.08 16.09 -26.16
N GLN A 265 2.04 16.31 -26.98
CA GLN A 265 2.17 16.88 -28.32
C GLN A 265 2.56 18.36 -28.26
N PHE A 266 1.87 19.16 -27.44
CA PHE A 266 2.13 20.61 -27.30
C PHE A 266 3.51 20.94 -26.74
N THR A 267 3.94 20.29 -25.65
CA THR A 267 5.26 20.52 -25.05
C THR A 267 6.39 20.27 -26.06
N ARG A 268 6.19 19.39 -27.03
CA ARG A 268 7.17 19.11 -28.08
C ARG A 268 7.14 20.14 -29.20
N GLN A 269 5.97 20.59 -29.62
CA GLN A 269 5.85 21.68 -30.59
C GLN A 269 6.56 22.96 -30.12
N TYR A 270 6.53 23.23 -28.81
CA TYR A 270 7.19 24.41 -28.24
C TYR A 270 8.71 24.24 -28.09
N ASN A 271 9.19 23.05 -27.68
CA ASN A 271 10.61 22.84 -27.38
C ASN A 271 11.48 22.59 -28.61
N ASN A 272 10.89 22.11 -29.71
CA ASN A 272 11.57 21.98 -30.98
C ASN A 272 10.90 22.96 -31.95
N PHE A 273 11.64 23.96 -32.45
CA PHE A 273 11.28 24.66 -33.68
C PHE A 273 11.32 23.64 -34.84
N LEU A 274 10.30 22.77 -34.92
CA LEU A 274 10.19 21.68 -35.90
C LEU A 274 9.88 22.30 -37.26
N ASN A 275 10.91 22.58 -38.03
CA ASN A 275 10.81 23.23 -39.34
C ASN A 275 10.30 22.30 -40.46
N SER A 276 9.88 21.06 -40.17
CA SER A 276 9.33 20.13 -41.15
C SER A 276 8.13 19.35 -40.63
N LYS A 277 7.08 19.28 -41.47
CA LYS A 277 5.80 18.61 -41.20
C LYS A 277 5.96 17.11 -40.93
N ASP A 278 6.91 16.46 -41.58
CA ASP A 278 7.13 15.01 -41.47
C ASP A 278 7.64 14.58 -40.09
N VAL A 279 8.50 15.40 -39.47
CA VAL A 279 9.02 15.09 -38.12
C VAL A 279 7.92 15.21 -37.06
N PHE A 280 6.98 16.14 -37.25
CA PHE A 280 5.82 16.29 -36.37
C PHE A 280 4.89 15.07 -36.43
N GLU A 281 4.58 14.56 -37.63
CA GLU A 281 3.74 13.37 -37.80
C GLU A 281 4.38 12.11 -37.20
N LEU A 282 5.70 11.94 -37.35
CA LEU A 282 6.42 10.82 -36.72
C LEU A 282 6.36 10.87 -35.18
N GLU A 283 6.54 12.05 -34.60
CA GLU A 283 6.45 12.24 -33.14
C GLU A 283 5.04 11.99 -32.62
N LYS A 284 4.01 12.40 -33.37
CA LYS A 284 2.61 12.12 -33.05
C LYS A 284 2.34 10.62 -32.96
N ILE A 285 2.81 9.84 -33.94
CA ILE A 285 2.67 8.36 -33.94
C ILE A 285 3.32 7.74 -32.70
N LYS A 286 4.51 8.21 -32.28
CA LYS A 286 5.16 7.70 -31.06
C LYS A 286 4.33 7.98 -29.80
N ILE A 287 3.79 9.19 -29.68
CA ILE A 287 2.93 9.57 -28.54
C ILE A 287 1.65 8.71 -28.53
N GLU A 288 0.99 8.55 -29.67
CA GLU A 288 -0.22 7.72 -29.81
C GLU A 288 0.04 6.27 -29.38
N ARG A 289 1.19 5.70 -29.77
CA ARG A 289 1.62 4.36 -29.34
C ARG A 289 1.80 4.27 -27.84
N LEU A 290 2.46 5.26 -27.23
CA LEU A 290 2.64 5.31 -25.78
C LEU A 290 1.30 5.39 -25.04
N ILE A 291 0.42 6.28 -25.48
CA ILE A 291 -0.92 6.47 -24.91
C ILE A 291 -1.75 5.20 -25.04
N SER A 292 -1.66 4.51 -26.18
CA SER A 292 -2.29 3.19 -26.38
C SER A 292 -1.84 2.16 -25.34
N ARG A 293 -0.55 2.14 -24.95
CA ARG A 293 -0.07 1.27 -23.87
C ARG A 293 -0.66 1.64 -22.51
N ILE A 294 -0.74 2.92 -22.18
CA ILE A 294 -1.37 3.40 -20.93
C ILE A 294 -2.85 3.00 -20.89
N LYS A 295 -3.61 3.26 -21.96
CA LYS A 295 -5.04 2.88 -22.08
C LYS A 295 -5.25 1.36 -21.97
N THR A 296 -4.31 0.57 -22.48
CA THR A 296 -4.41 -0.90 -22.42
C THR A 296 -4.13 -1.43 -21.01
N LEU A 297 -3.09 -0.92 -20.35
CA LEU A 297 -2.61 -1.35 -19.05
C LEU A 297 -3.49 -0.91 -17.88
N SER A 298 -4.31 0.12 -18.06
CA SER A 298 -5.01 0.77 -16.96
C SER A 298 -6.46 1.09 -17.28
N LYS A 299 -7.29 1.11 -16.24
CA LYS A 299 -8.64 1.69 -16.31
C LYS A 299 -8.59 3.14 -15.85
N GLU A 300 -9.03 4.06 -16.70
CA GLU A 300 -9.14 5.47 -16.35
C GLU A 300 -10.27 5.70 -15.33
N LEU A 301 -9.95 6.44 -14.25
CA LEU A 301 -10.87 6.83 -13.20
C LEU A 301 -10.63 8.28 -12.79
N PHE A 302 -11.70 9.08 -12.77
CA PHE A 302 -11.66 10.44 -12.25
C PHE A 302 -11.80 10.44 -10.73
N PHE A 303 -10.94 11.20 -10.05
CA PHE A 303 -11.00 11.45 -8.62
C PHE A 303 -11.41 12.89 -8.36
N LEU A 304 -12.51 13.05 -7.63
CA LEU A 304 -13.01 14.33 -7.17
C LEU A 304 -12.66 14.53 -5.70
N GLY A 305 -12.21 15.73 -5.34
CA GLY A 305 -11.95 16.14 -3.96
C GLY A 305 -11.50 17.60 -3.87
N SER A 306 -11.42 18.13 -2.66
CA SER A 306 -10.87 19.45 -2.39
C SER A 306 -9.33 19.41 -2.26
N ASN A 307 -8.68 20.52 -2.57
CA ASN A 307 -7.22 20.63 -2.49
C ASN A 307 -6.78 20.73 -1.02
N LYS A 308 -5.95 19.79 -0.58
CA LYS A 308 -5.46 19.68 0.81
C LYS A 308 -4.09 20.30 1.04
N ARG A 309 -3.49 20.94 0.04
CA ARG A 309 -2.23 21.70 0.19
C ARG A 309 -2.43 23.16 0.59
N LYS A 310 -3.67 23.63 0.61
CA LYS A 310 -4.03 25.03 0.89
C LYS A 310 -4.58 25.25 2.31
N ASN A 311 -4.67 24.19 3.12
CA ASN A 311 -5.19 24.22 4.48
C ASN A 311 -4.16 23.67 5.46
#